data_AF-A0A1F4PQ05-F1
#
_entry.id   AF-A0A1F4PQ05-F1
#
_cell.length_a   1.000
_cell.length_b   1.000
_cell.length_c   1.000
_cell.angle_alpha   90.00
_cell.angle_beta   90.00
_cell.angle_gamma   90.00
#
_symmetry.space_group_name_H-M   'P 1'
#
loop_
_entity.id
_entity.type
_entity.pdbx_description
1 polymer ?
#
loop_
_entity_poly.entity_id
_entity_poly.type
_entity_poly.pdbx_seq_one_letter_code
_entity_poly.pdbx_strand_id
1 'polypeptide(L)'
;MIKQLIRYSIVGTSNAAIDIGMLNLLVQVFHWQLIPANTLSAALAITNGYIWHKYWTFGDKRPNHLRQLPLFVTVNLIWIVIYDVLVHFGTQMLIGQFPGWPYWWQYNLAKIVSAIIFTVCNYLTYKFIIFRQSDRT
;
A
#
# COMPACT_ATOMS: atom_id res chain seq x y z
N MET A 1 -6.49 -11.23 20.85
CA MET A 1 -7.12 -10.19 20.02
C MET A 1 -6.43 -8.83 20.12
N ILE A 2 -6.43 -8.14 21.28
CA ILE A 2 -5.87 -6.78 21.40
C ILE A 2 -4.37 -6.70 21.03
N LYS A 3 -3.53 -7.66 21.44
CA LYS A 3 -2.10 -7.70 21.08
C LYS A 3 -1.85 -7.82 19.56
N GLN A 4 -2.71 -8.52 18.82
CA GLN A 4 -2.59 -8.67 17.37
C GLN A 4 -3.05 -7.41 16.64
N LEU A 5 -4.13 -6.78 17.12
CA LEU A 5 -4.61 -5.50 16.59
C LEU A 5 -3.53 -4.41 16.71
N ILE A 6 -2.88 -4.30 17.88
CA ILE A 6 -1.79 -3.33 18.12
C ILE A 6 -0.61 -3.58 17.16
N ARG A 7 -0.19 -4.84 16.98
CA ARG A 7 0.89 -5.17 16.04
C ARG A 7 0.50 -4.83 14.59
N TYR A 8 -0.73 -5.14 14.20
CA TYR A 8 -1.23 -4.81 12.87
C TYR A 8 -1.25 -3.30 12.63
N SER A 9 -1.75 -2.52 13.59
CA SER A 9 -1.74 -1.06 13.52
C SER A 9 -0.32 -0.50 13.43
N ILE A 10 0.63 -1.01 14.20
CA ILE A 10 2.04 -0.58 14.14
C ILE A 10 2.64 -0.83 12.76
N VAL A 11 2.40 -2.02 12.19
CA VAL A 11 2.90 -2.36 10.85
C VAL A 11 2.23 -1.49 9.78
N GLY A 12 0.91 -1.28 9.89
CA GLY A 12 0.15 -0.41 8.99
C GLY A 12 0.64 1.04 9.02
N THR A 13 0.87 1.60 10.21
CA THR A 13 1.42 2.95 10.37
C THR A 13 2.86 3.04 9.84
N SER A 14 3.69 2.03 10.08
CA SER A 14 5.06 1.97 9.54
C SER A 14 5.07 1.96 8.01
N ASN A 15 4.21 1.15 7.40
CA ASN A 15 4.05 1.11 5.95
C ASN A 15 3.56 2.44 5.39
N ALA A 16 2.54 3.05 6.00
CA ALA A 16 2.03 4.35 5.57
C ALA A 16 3.11 5.45 5.69
N ALA A 17 3.89 5.43 6.77
CA ALA A 17 4.99 6.39 6.97
C ALA A 17 6.08 6.23 5.90
N ILE A 18 6.47 4.99 5.57
CA ILE A 18 7.43 4.71 4.50
C ILE A 18 6.87 5.16 3.15
N ASP A 19 5.61 4.86 2.85
CA ASP A 19 5.02 5.17 1.55
C ASP A 19 4.86 6.69 1.32
N ILE A 20 4.35 7.40 2.33
CA ILE A 20 4.21 8.86 2.27
C ILE A 20 5.59 9.53 2.28
N GLY A 21 6.48 9.09 3.17
CA GLY A 21 7.83 9.63 3.30
C GLY A 21 8.63 9.48 2.01
N MET A 22 8.61 8.28 1.41
CA MET A 22 9.34 8.01 0.17
C MET A 22 8.75 8.75 -1.02
N LEU A 23 7.42 8.89 -1.10
CA LEU A 23 6.79 9.65 -2.17
C LEU A 23 7.20 11.12 -2.10
N ASN A 24 7.10 11.72 -0.91
CA ASN A 24 7.48 13.12 -0.74
C ASN A 24 8.98 13.32 -1.00
N LEU A 25 9.84 12.39 -0.56
CA LEU A 25 11.27 12.44 -0.83
C LEU A 25 11.56 12.37 -2.34
N LEU A 26 10.96 11.42 -3.07
CA LEU A 26 11.16 11.28 -4.51
C LEU A 26 10.62 12.48 -5.32
N VAL A 27 9.46 13.01 -4.95
CA VAL A 27 8.84 14.14 -5.68
C VAL A 27 9.45 15.48 -5.29
N GLN A 28 9.69 15.74 -4.01
CA GLN A 28 10.17 17.04 -3.52
C GLN A 28 11.68 17.19 -3.61
N VAL A 29 12.45 16.13 -3.32
CA VAL A 29 13.93 16.19 -3.28
C VAL A 29 14.54 15.74 -4.60
N PHE A 30 14.03 14.65 -5.18
CA PHE A 30 14.56 14.09 -6.43
C PHE A 30 13.80 14.54 -7.69
N HIS A 31 12.74 15.34 -7.53
CA HIS A 31 11.93 15.89 -8.62
C HIS A 31 11.39 14.82 -9.60
N TRP A 32 11.14 13.60 -9.10
CA TRP A 32 10.52 12.55 -9.89
C TRP A 32 9.07 12.88 -10.22
N GLN A 33 8.61 12.35 -11.36
CA GLN A 33 7.19 12.40 -11.71
C GLN A 33 6.35 11.60 -10.71
N LEU A 34 5.11 12.05 -10.47
CA LEU A 34 4.24 11.51 -9.42
C LEU A 34 4.02 9.99 -9.55
N ILE A 35 3.80 9.50 -10.77
CA ILE A 35 3.51 8.08 -11.02
C ILE A 35 4.70 7.19 -10.65
N PRO A 36 5.90 7.32 -11.26
CA PRO A 36 7.04 6.45 -10.92
C PRO A 36 7.48 6.61 -9.46
N ALA A 37 7.35 7.80 -8.87
CA ALA A 37 7.60 8.01 -7.45
C ALA A 37 6.61 7.23 -6.56
N ASN A 38 5.31 7.23 -6.92
CA ASN A 38 4.29 6.50 -6.18
C ASN A 38 4.45 4.99 -6.31
N THR A 39 4.72 4.49 -7.52
CA THR A 39 4.97 3.07 -7.77
C THR A 39 6.13 2.56 -6.89
N LEU A 40 7.26 3.27 -6.86
CA LEU A 40 8.44 2.87 -6.08
C LEU A 40 8.18 2.93 -4.56
N SER A 41 7.49 3.98 -4.11
CA SER A 41 7.13 4.16 -2.70
C SER A 41 6.18 3.05 -2.22
N ALA A 42 5.16 2.72 -3.02
CA ALA A 42 4.21 1.66 -2.73
C ALA A 42 4.91 0.29 -2.69
N ALA A 43 5.82 0.02 -3.62
CA ALA A 43 6.59 -1.23 -3.64
C ALA A 43 7.46 -1.40 -2.38
N LEU A 44 8.12 -0.33 -1.93
CA LEU A 44 8.92 -0.33 -0.70
C LEU A 44 8.04 -0.55 0.54
N ALA A 45 6.90 0.13 0.62
CA ALA A 45 5.97 -0.03 1.73
C ALA A 45 5.39 -1.45 1.80
N ILE A 46 4.96 -2.01 0.66
CA ILE A 46 4.47 -3.40 0.57
C ILE A 46 5.56 -4.39 1.01
N THR A 47 6.80 -4.18 0.56
CA THR A 47 7.95 -5.04 0.91
C THR A 47 8.24 -4.98 2.42
N ASN A 48 8.23 -3.78 3.00
CA ASN A 48 8.38 -3.62 4.45
C ASN A 48 7.26 -4.33 5.22
N GLY A 49 6.01 -4.18 4.76
CA GLY A 49 4.87 -4.87 5.35
C GLY A 49 5.03 -6.38 5.34
N TYR A 50 5.50 -6.94 4.22
CA TYR A 50 5.78 -8.37 4.11
C TYR A 50 6.82 -8.84 5.14
N ILE A 51 7.93 -8.11 5.28
CA ILE A 51 9.00 -8.41 6.25
C ILE A 51 8.45 -8.39 7.69
N TRP A 52 7.72 -7.34 8.05
CA TRP A 52 7.16 -7.19 9.40
C TRP A 52 6.06 -8.23 9.71
N HIS A 53 5.19 -8.54 8.75
CA HIS A 53 4.21 -9.60 8.92
C HIS A 53 4.87 -10.97 9.08
N LYS A 54 5.91 -11.25 8.28
CA LYS A 54 6.66 -12.51 8.33
C LYS A 54 7.41 -12.71 9.65
N TYR A 55 8.28 -11.78 10.02
CA TYR A 55 9.20 -11.97 11.13
C TYR A 55 8.60 -11.64 12.50
N TRP A 56 7.66 -10.68 12.56
CA TRP A 56 7.15 -10.17 13.84
C TRP A 56 5.70 -10.56 14.12
N THR A 57 4.84 -10.61 13.10
CA THR A 57 3.42 -10.92 13.32
C THR A 57 3.17 -12.42 13.43
N PHE A 58 3.70 -13.22 12.50
CA PHE A 58 3.42 -14.65 12.45
C PHE A 58 4.54 -15.54 12.97
N GLY A 59 5.78 -15.03 13.03
CA GLY A 59 6.93 -15.78 13.57
C GLY A 59 7.19 -17.11 12.85
N ASP A 60 6.71 -17.23 11.61
CA ASP A 60 6.70 -18.48 10.87
C ASP A 60 8.05 -18.67 10.16
N LYS A 61 8.83 -19.63 10.63
CA LYS A 61 10.17 -19.98 10.12
C LYS A 61 10.13 -21.04 9.01
N ARG A 62 8.93 -21.46 8.54
CA ARG A 62 8.80 -22.56 7.58
C ARG A 62 9.30 -22.16 6.17
N PRO A 63 10.12 -22.99 5.50
CA PRO A 63 10.77 -22.65 4.23
C PRO A 63 9.89 -22.78 2.96
N ASN A 64 8.61 -23.17 3.07
CA ASN A 64 7.77 -23.52 1.89
C ASN A 64 7.13 -22.33 1.13
N HIS A 65 7.59 -21.10 1.33
CA HIS A 65 6.87 -19.90 0.87
C HIS A 65 7.24 -19.39 -0.53
N LEU A 66 8.32 -19.89 -1.15
CA LEU A 66 8.70 -19.52 -2.53
C LEU A 66 7.60 -19.84 -3.56
N ARG A 67 6.71 -20.79 -3.23
CA ARG A 67 5.59 -21.19 -4.10
C ARG A 67 4.42 -20.20 -4.07
N GLN A 68 4.28 -19.40 -3.01
CA GLN A 68 3.21 -18.38 -2.85
C GLN A 68 3.70 -16.96 -3.18
N LEU A 69 5.03 -16.77 -3.21
CA LEU A 69 5.69 -15.53 -3.59
C LEU A 69 5.27 -14.98 -4.97
N PRO A 70 5.17 -15.77 -6.05
CA PRO A 70 4.70 -15.25 -7.35
C PRO A 70 3.24 -14.80 -7.33
N LEU A 71 2.38 -15.47 -6.54
CA LEU A 71 0.98 -15.05 -6.36
C LEU A 71 0.92 -13.74 -5.57
N PHE A 72 1.71 -13.62 -4.49
CA PHE A 72 1.82 -12.40 -3.70
C PHE A 72 2.31 -11.23 -4.55
N VAL A 73 3.36 -11.43 -5.34
CA VAL A 73 3.92 -10.38 -6.22
C VAL A 73 2.91 -9.98 -7.29
N THR A 74 2.28 -10.93 -7.98
CA THR A 74 1.29 -10.62 -9.03
C THR A 74 0.10 -9.82 -8.47
N VAL A 75 -0.44 -10.25 -7.33
CA VAL A 75 -1.56 -9.53 -6.69
C VAL A 75 -1.14 -8.13 -6.24
N ASN A 76 0.05 -7.97 -5.65
CA ASN A 76 0.55 -6.66 -5.27
C ASN A 76 0.84 -5.75 -6.46
N LEU A 77 1.32 -6.29 -7.59
CA LEU A 77 1.54 -5.51 -8.81
C LEU A 77 0.22 -4.96 -9.38
N ILE A 78 -0.82 -5.80 -9.48
CA ILE A 78 -2.16 -5.36 -9.91
C ILE A 78 -2.65 -4.24 -8.97
N TRP A 79 -2.44 -4.43 -7.68
CA TRP A 79 -2.83 -3.50 -6.66
C TRP A 79 -2.07 -2.16 -6.73
N ILE A 80 -0.77 -2.19 -6.99
CA ILE A 80 0.04 -0.98 -7.21
C ILE A 80 -0.51 -0.19 -8.41
N VAL A 81 -0.86 -0.86 -9.51
CA VAL A 81 -1.44 -0.19 -10.68
C VAL A 81 -2.77 0.48 -10.34
N ILE A 82 -3.68 -0.22 -9.65
CA ILE A 82 -4.96 0.36 -9.20
C ILE A 82 -4.70 1.55 -8.27
N TYR A 83 -3.72 1.42 -7.37
CA TYR A 83 -3.36 2.46 -6.43
C TYR A 83 -2.82 3.73 -7.13
N ASP A 84 -1.94 3.57 -8.11
CA ASP A 84 -1.43 4.66 -8.94
C ASP A 84 -2.57 5.38 -9.68
N VAL A 85 -3.53 4.62 -10.22
CA VAL A 85 -4.73 5.19 -10.89
C VAL A 85 -5.54 6.03 -9.89
N LEU A 86 -5.83 5.49 -8.70
CA LEU A 86 -6.60 6.21 -7.68
C LEU A 86 -5.90 7.50 -7.24
N VAL A 87 -4.58 7.46 -7.00
CA VAL A 87 -3.79 8.63 -6.62
C VAL A 87 -3.78 9.66 -7.75
N HIS A 88 -3.57 9.24 -8.99
CA HIS A 88 -3.55 10.15 -10.14
C HIS A 88 -4.89 10.86 -10.32
N PHE A 89 -5.99 10.10 -10.45
CA PHE A 89 -7.31 10.69 -10.62
C PHE A 89 -7.74 11.52 -9.40
N GLY A 90 -7.49 11.02 -8.18
CA GLY A 90 -7.78 11.77 -6.96
C GLY A 90 -7.02 13.10 -6.91
N THR A 91 -5.75 13.12 -7.33
CA THR A 91 -4.97 14.37 -7.40
C THR A 91 -5.54 15.31 -8.43
N GLN A 92 -5.88 14.83 -9.64
CA GLN A 92 -6.49 15.65 -10.70
C GLN A 92 -7.84 16.24 -10.29
N MET A 93 -8.65 15.50 -9.52
CA MET A 93 -9.91 16.01 -9.00
C MET A 93 -9.74 17.11 -7.94
N LEU A 94 -8.62 17.09 -7.20
CA LEU A 94 -8.31 18.08 -6.17
C LEU A 94 -7.58 19.32 -6.73
N ILE A 95 -6.92 19.20 -7.88
CA ILE A 95 -6.27 20.32 -8.57
C ILE A 95 -7.33 21.38 -8.88
N GLY A 96 -7.07 22.62 -8.46
CA GLY A 96 -7.95 23.77 -8.70
C GLY A 96 -9.15 23.89 -7.75
N GLN A 97 -9.49 22.84 -6.98
CA GLN A 97 -10.56 22.89 -5.97
C GLN A 97 -10.16 23.68 -4.71
N PHE A 98 -8.86 23.71 -4.40
CA PHE A 98 -8.31 24.41 -3.24
C PHE A 98 -7.26 25.44 -3.68
N PRO A 99 -7.68 26.67 -4.04
CA PRO A 99 -6.77 27.75 -4.41
C PRO A 99 -5.80 28.07 -3.27
N GLY A 100 -4.50 28.16 -3.56
CA GLY A 100 -3.45 28.47 -2.58
C GLY A 100 -2.91 27.28 -1.79
N TRP A 101 -3.48 26.08 -1.94
CA TRP A 101 -2.90 24.88 -1.34
C TRP A 101 -1.70 24.41 -2.14
N PRO A 102 -0.53 24.15 -1.49
CA PRO A 102 0.62 23.62 -2.18
C PRO A 102 0.30 22.30 -2.89
N TYR A 103 0.92 22.07 -4.05
CA TYR A 103 0.71 20.85 -4.83
C TYR A 103 0.96 19.57 -4.00
N TRP A 104 1.89 19.61 -3.04
CA TRP A 104 2.18 18.48 -2.16
C TRP A 104 1.03 18.08 -1.26
N TRP A 105 0.24 19.04 -0.80
CA TRP A 105 -0.90 18.73 0.03
C TRP A 105 -2.03 18.04 -0.77
N GLN A 106 -2.21 18.44 -2.03
CA GLN A 106 -3.23 17.89 -2.93
C GLN A 106 -2.98 16.41 -3.22
N TYR A 107 -1.76 16.02 -3.60
CA TYR A 107 -1.47 14.60 -3.87
C TYR A 107 -1.40 13.75 -2.58
N ASN A 108 -0.95 14.31 -1.45
CA ASN A 108 -0.92 13.56 -0.18
C ASN A 108 -2.34 13.26 0.32
N LEU A 109 -3.29 14.19 0.17
CA LEU A 109 -4.70 13.94 0.48
C LEU A 109 -5.29 12.87 -0.44
N ALA A 110 -5.08 12.98 -1.75
CA ALA A 110 -5.49 11.96 -2.71
C ALA A 110 -4.92 10.58 -2.32
N LYS A 111 -3.66 10.55 -1.87
CA LYS A 111 -2.99 9.33 -1.44
C LYS A 111 -3.58 8.69 -0.19
N ILE A 112 -3.90 9.50 0.82
CA ILE A 112 -4.56 9.01 2.05
C ILE A 112 -5.93 8.41 1.71
N VAL A 113 -6.76 9.11 0.93
CA VAL A 113 -8.07 8.61 0.52
C VAL A 113 -7.93 7.33 -0.31
N SER A 114 -7.01 7.33 -1.27
CA SER A 114 -6.71 6.14 -2.06
C SER A 114 -6.24 4.99 -1.19
N ALA A 115 -5.45 5.23 -0.13
CA ALA A 115 -4.92 4.18 0.75
C ALA A 115 -6.05 3.49 1.51
N ILE A 116 -7.05 4.26 1.95
CA ILE A 116 -8.23 3.72 2.63
C ILE A 116 -9.03 2.85 1.66
N ILE A 117 -9.35 3.37 0.47
CA ILE A 117 -10.08 2.63 -0.57
C ILE A 117 -9.33 1.36 -0.96
N PHE A 118 -8.03 1.47 -1.20
CA PHE A 118 -7.13 0.38 -1.50
C PHE A 118 -7.18 -0.69 -0.43
N THR A 119 -6.99 -0.33 0.84
CA THR A 119 -6.92 -1.30 1.94
C THR A 119 -8.24 -2.06 2.08
N VAL A 120 -9.37 -1.36 1.91
CA VAL A 120 -10.70 -1.97 1.94
C VAL A 120 -10.90 -2.93 0.76
N CYS A 121 -10.66 -2.48 -0.48
CA CYS A 121 -10.87 -3.33 -1.65
C CYS A 121 -9.86 -4.50 -1.71
N ASN A 122 -8.64 -4.28 -1.24
CA ASN A 122 -7.62 -5.32 -1.13
C ASN A 122 -8.03 -6.42 -0.16
N TYR A 123 -8.54 -6.03 1.02
CA TYR A 123 -9.13 -6.97 1.96
C TYR A 123 -10.32 -7.74 1.36
N LEU A 124 -11.22 -7.07 0.64
CA LEU A 124 -12.37 -7.73 -0.01
C LEU A 124 -11.93 -8.70 -1.10
N THR A 125 -10.93 -8.36 -1.91
CA THR A 125 -10.36 -9.25 -2.92
C THR A 125 -9.74 -10.48 -2.28
N TYR A 126 -8.95 -10.33 -1.22
CA TYR A 126 -8.42 -11.48 -0.49
C TYR A 126 -9.55 -12.34 0.08
N LYS A 127 -10.54 -11.71 0.73
CA LYS A 127 -11.66 -12.40 1.38
C LYS A 127 -12.56 -13.16 0.39
N PHE A 128 -12.93 -12.55 -0.73
CA PHE A 128 -13.95 -13.10 -1.64
C PHE A 128 -13.40 -13.85 -2.84
N ILE A 129 -12.21 -13.48 -3.33
CA ILE A 129 -11.62 -14.06 -4.54
C ILE A 129 -10.56 -15.11 -4.15
N ILE A 130 -9.71 -14.82 -3.16
CA ILE A 130 -8.56 -15.69 -2.86
C ILE A 130 -8.91 -16.75 -1.81
N PHE A 131 -9.58 -16.40 -0.71
CA PHE A 131 -9.89 -17.36 0.36
C PHE A 131 -11.11 -18.25 0.11
N ARG A 132 -11.78 -18.12 -1.05
CA ARG A 132 -12.88 -19.02 -1.44
C ARG A 132 -12.41 -20.47 -1.74
N GLN A 133 -11.13 -20.79 -1.61
CA GLN A 133 -10.58 -22.13 -1.84
C GLN A 133 -10.09 -22.88 -0.58
N SER A 134 -10.23 -22.33 0.64
CA SER A 134 -9.73 -22.99 1.87
C SER A 134 -10.80 -23.62 2.77
N ASP A 135 -12.04 -23.78 2.31
CA ASP A 135 -13.11 -24.51 3.02
C ASP A 135 -13.43 -25.87 2.35
N ARG A 136 -12.39 -26.59 1.91
CA ARG A 136 -12.48 -28.00 1.51
C ARG A 136 -11.30 -28.80 2.02
N THR A 137 -11.25 -29.02 3.33
CA THR A 137 -10.66 -30.22 3.94
C THR A 137 -11.41 -30.53 5.23
#